data_AF-A0A7Y3DMB8-F1
#
_entry.id   AF-A0A7Y3DMB8-F1
#
_cell.length_a   1.000
_cell.length_b   1.000
_cell.length_c   1.000
_cell.angle_alpha   90.00
_cell.angle_beta   90.00
_cell.angle_gamma   90.00
#
_symmetry.space_group_name_H-M   'P 1'
#
loop_
_entity.id
_entity.type
_entity.pdbx_description
1 polymer ?
#
loop_
_entity_poly.entity_id
_entity_poly.type
_entity_poly.pdbx_seq_one_letter_code
_entity_poly.pdbx_strand_id
1 'polypeptide(L)'
;MPGKQYIPQKLTTLLVYGRPPLVFAGMLCAIAVMWTRSPILYILGVVFLFISMTFDLVDGWFAARFHPHPHMAQLADRIMDKVVYSIIFPLVAVGTMWRIHIISPGPNRAELLHAILVLLLTVAVLVRDNFAHFMRGFAIRNDQDPEYSEFTRLRTIVAAPVGALLYAYAFYVPEGPPTRIYSSISWFGNLPLRGLFFIEIMFLVINLGSIAMYCRKYGTLCLDELCLGNEQLRRRILAFFPNALTVMNAMMGLLAVFFAYQGRIREAYLFLMGAAVFDKLDGALARKLGLTEPLAMEKESSHTISLGGILDDISDAVSFCIAPAWIFYIAISASLNPAIQKLPIGLIAWGYASLGIARLVYFTLDKNPIPGFFKGMPTPAAAMLAIAPLIIFAQAVNEASQWALFWGLFSCGLMVFTAILMNIYPIRYLHLGRFMSRHPWFGRLSLLLTVSVFSPYFGHVALLYMFLYTLSPLVTWRIDPQMAARETPIKPARAH
;
A
#
# COMPACT_ATOMS: atom_id res chain seq x y z
N MET A 1 36.61 -15.57 31.58
CA MET A 1 35.24 -16.12 31.54
C MET A 1 34.45 -15.49 32.68
N PRO A 2 33.52 -14.54 32.43
CA PRO A 2 32.64 -14.06 33.48
C PRO A 2 31.52 -15.10 33.69
N GLY A 3 31.31 -15.51 34.95
CA GLY A 3 30.36 -16.56 35.32
C GLY A 3 28.94 -16.27 34.84
N LYS A 4 28.30 -17.26 34.22
CA LYS A 4 26.86 -17.24 33.95
C LYS A 4 26.12 -17.12 35.29
N GLN A 5 25.64 -15.91 35.61
CA GLN A 5 24.74 -15.71 36.75
C GLN A 5 23.38 -16.29 36.38
N TYR A 6 23.08 -17.47 36.92
CA TYR A 6 21.77 -18.11 36.81
C TYR A 6 20.78 -17.33 37.69
N ILE A 7 19.76 -16.73 37.05
CA ILE A 7 18.65 -16.11 37.76
C ILE A 7 17.83 -17.21 38.45
N PRO A 8 17.30 -16.99 39.67
CA PRO A 8 16.33 -17.89 40.27
C PRO A 8 15.09 -17.97 39.36
N GLN A 9 14.78 -19.16 38.84
CA GLN A 9 13.61 -19.43 37.96
C GLN A 9 12.31 -18.80 38.48
N LYS A 10 12.15 -18.70 39.81
CA LYS A 10 11.01 -18.07 40.48
C LYS A 10 10.77 -16.60 40.06
N LEU A 11 11.83 -15.83 39.82
CA LEU A 11 11.71 -14.40 39.47
C LEU A 11 11.18 -14.23 38.03
N THR A 12 11.70 -15.00 37.09
CA THR A 12 11.23 -15.00 35.69
C THR A 12 9.79 -15.48 35.60
N THR A 13 9.42 -16.54 36.34
CA THR A 13 8.03 -17.00 36.42
C THR A 13 7.11 -15.92 36.99
N LEU A 14 7.53 -15.20 38.04
CA LEU A 14 6.71 -14.13 38.61
C LEU A 14 6.49 -12.98 37.60
N LEU A 15 7.52 -12.59 36.85
CA LEU A 15 7.43 -11.52 35.85
C LEU A 15 6.49 -11.90 34.70
N VAL A 16 6.60 -13.13 34.18
CA VAL A 16 5.77 -13.59 33.05
C VAL A 16 4.31 -13.80 33.47
N TYR A 17 4.06 -14.54 34.55
CA TYR A 17 2.70 -14.89 35.00
C TYR A 17 2.01 -13.77 35.79
N GLY A 18 2.75 -12.75 36.23
CA GLY A 18 2.20 -11.59 36.94
C GLY A 18 1.46 -10.59 36.04
N ARG A 19 1.72 -10.58 34.73
CA ARG A 19 1.13 -9.60 33.79
C ARG A 19 -0.39 -9.79 33.58
N PRO A 20 -0.90 -10.98 33.22
CA PRO A 20 -2.33 -11.15 32.97
C PRO A 20 -3.24 -10.78 34.16
N PRO A 21 -2.94 -11.16 35.43
CA PRO A 21 -3.74 -10.73 36.57
C PRO A 21 -3.80 -9.21 36.75
N LEU A 22 -2.69 -8.51 36.54
CA LEU A 22 -2.64 -7.03 36.62
C LEU A 22 -3.51 -6.39 35.52
N VAL A 23 -3.41 -6.89 34.29
CA VAL A 23 -4.19 -6.39 33.15
C VAL A 23 -5.67 -6.69 33.33
N PHE A 24 -6.01 -7.86 33.86
CA PHE A 24 -7.38 -8.23 34.19
C PHE A 24 -7.95 -7.33 35.29
N ALA A 25 -7.17 -7.02 36.33
CA ALA A 25 -7.56 -6.06 37.36
C ALA A 25 -7.78 -4.66 36.76
N GLY A 26 -6.89 -4.21 35.85
CA GLY A 26 -7.07 -2.97 35.09
C GLY A 26 -8.34 -2.96 34.23
N MET A 27 -8.72 -4.10 33.65
CA MET A 27 -9.98 -4.25 32.92
C MET A 27 -11.20 -4.07 33.82
N LEU A 28 -11.21 -4.71 35.00
CA LEU A 28 -12.29 -4.53 35.97
C LEU A 28 -12.41 -3.07 36.41
N CYS A 29 -11.29 -2.39 36.62
CA CYS A 29 -11.27 -0.96 36.93
C CYS A 29 -11.86 -0.11 35.80
N ALA A 30 -11.49 -0.36 34.55
CA ALA A 30 -12.04 0.35 33.39
C ALA A 30 -13.56 0.16 33.27
N ILE A 31 -14.04 -1.08 33.44
CA ILE A 31 -15.48 -1.37 33.43
C ILE A 31 -16.19 -0.60 34.55
N ALA A 32 -15.61 -0.60 35.75
CA ALA A 32 -16.15 0.14 36.85
C ALA A 32 -16.10 1.67 36.64
N VAL A 33 -15.07 2.20 35.98
CA VAL A 33 -15.00 3.62 35.57
C VAL A 33 -16.10 3.96 34.58
N MET A 34 -16.34 3.09 33.58
CA MET A 34 -17.42 3.31 32.60
C MET A 34 -18.79 3.44 33.26
N TRP A 35 -19.02 2.70 34.35
CA TRP A 35 -20.27 2.69 35.10
C TRP A 35 -20.36 3.80 36.15
N THR A 36 -19.32 3.97 36.97
CA THR A 36 -19.34 4.81 38.19
C THR A 36 -18.70 6.18 38.00
N ARG A 37 -17.92 6.38 36.93
CA ARG A 37 -17.10 7.59 36.69
C ARG A 37 -16.21 7.97 37.87
N SER A 38 -15.71 6.99 38.63
CA SER A 38 -14.90 7.25 39.81
C SER A 38 -13.43 7.49 39.46
N PRO A 39 -12.84 8.65 39.84
CA PRO A 39 -11.42 8.95 39.58
C PRO A 39 -10.45 7.99 40.26
N ILE A 40 -10.84 7.41 41.41
CA ILE A 40 -10.03 6.46 42.16
C ILE A 40 -9.81 5.17 41.36
N LEU A 41 -10.87 4.63 40.76
CA LEU A 41 -10.78 3.42 39.95
C LEU A 41 -10.01 3.67 38.65
N TYR A 42 -10.09 4.88 38.09
CA TYR A 42 -9.25 5.29 36.97
C TYR A 42 -7.76 5.25 37.32
N ILE A 43 -7.35 5.88 38.43
CA ILE A 43 -5.94 5.87 38.88
C ILE A 43 -5.47 4.42 39.09
N LEU A 44 -6.27 3.62 39.78
CA LEU A 44 -5.93 2.25 40.12
C LEU A 44 -5.77 1.37 38.86
N GLY A 45 -6.66 1.54 37.87
CA GLY A 45 -6.56 0.87 36.57
C GLY A 45 -5.31 1.25 35.78
N VAL A 46 -4.98 2.55 35.71
CA VAL A 46 -3.76 3.04 35.05
C VAL A 46 -2.51 2.50 35.75
N VAL A 47 -2.49 2.48 37.08
CA VAL A 47 -1.36 1.96 37.87
C VAL A 47 -1.15 0.46 37.60
N PHE A 48 -2.21 -0.35 37.58
CA PHE A 48 -2.08 -1.77 37.27
C PHE A 48 -1.50 -2.03 35.88
N LEU A 49 -1.93 -1.28 34.87
CA LEU A 49 -1.35 -1.40 33.54
C LEU A 49 0.12 -0.95 33.50
N PHE A 50 0.46 0.14 34.19
CA PHE A 50 1.84 0.63 34.23
C PHE A 50 2.78 -0.37 34.90
N ILE A 51 2.33 -1.02 35.98
CA ILE A 51 3.08 -2.11 36.64
C ILE A 51 3.23 -3.29 35.67
N SER A 52 2.15 -3.69 34.99
CA SER A 52 2.21 -4.79 34.00
C SER A 52 3.21 -4.51 32.87
N MET A 53 3.31 -3.26 32.42
CA MET A 53 4.28 -2.86 31.38
C MET A 53 5.70 -2.84 31.88
N THR A 54 5.89 -2.43 33.13
CA THR A 54 7.20 -2.50 33.76
C THR A 54 7.67 -3.95 33.83
N PHE A 55 6.78 -4.89 34.17
CA PHE A 55 7.11 -6.32 34.15
C PHE A 55 7.49 -6.81 32.74
N ASP A 56 6.79 -6.37 31.71
CA ASP A 56 7.08 -6.71 30.30
C ASP A 56 8.46 -6.19 29.84
N LEU A 57 8.79 -4.94 30.17
CA LEU A 57 10.08 -4.34 29.85
C LEU A 57 11.24 -5.00 30.60
N VAL A 58 11.02 -5.27 31.89
CA VAL A 58 12.00 -5.91 32.77
C VAL A 58 12.26 -7.34 32.30
N ASP A 59 11.21 -8.12 32.00
CA ASP A 59 11.34 -9.47 31.46
C ASP A 59 12.08 -9.49 30.11
N GLY A 60 11.71 -8.60 29.19
CA GLY A 60 12.38 -8.46 27.89
C GLY A 60 13.86 -8.08 28.00
N TRP A 61 14.22 -7.22 28.96
CA TRP A 61 15.62 -6.87 29.27
C TRP A 61 16.39 -8.06 29.87
N PHE A 62 15.77 -8.79 30.80
CA PHE A 62 16.38 -9.95 31.44
C PHE A 62 16.62 -11.10 30.46
N ALA A 63 15.64 -11.42 29.62
CA ALA A 63 15.75 -12.43 28.57
C ALA A 63 16.96 -12.14 27.67
N ALA A 64 17.13 -10.89 27.24
CA ALA A 64 18.22 -10.49 26.36
C ALA A 64 19.64 -10.63 26.97
N ARG A 65 19.77 -10.63 28.30
CA ARG A 65 21.07 -10.55 28.98
C ARG A 65 21.51 -11.86 29.65
N PHE A 66 20.60 -12.75 30.02
CA PHE A 66 20.91 -13.85 30.96
C PHE A 66 20.50 -15.27 30.54
N HIS A 67 19.93 -15.52 29.35
CA HIS A 67 19.37 -16.83 28.94
C HIS A 67 20.08 -18.10 29.47
N PRO A 68 19.32 -18.99 30.15
CA PRO A 68 19.35 -20.42 29.85
C PRO A 68 17.93 -20.92 29.53
N HIS A 69 17.80 -21.76 28.50
CA HIS A 69 16.53 -22.20 27.92
C HIS A 69 15.84 -23.31 28.74
N PRO A 70 14.61 -23.05 29.25
CA PRO A 70 13.57 -24.07 29.29
C PRO A 70 12.48 -23.75 28.28
N HIS A 71 12.27 -24.67 27.33
CA HIS A 71 11.30 -24.58 26.22
C HIS A 71 9.88 -24.15 26.67
N MET A 72 9.48 -24.49 27.90
CA MET A 72 8.17 -24.13 28.49
C MET A 72 8.01 -22.63 28.79
N ALA A 73 9.06 -21.94 29.25
CA ALA A 73 8.95 -20.53 29.63
C ALA A 73 8.66 -19.63 28.41
N GLN A 74 9.21 -20.01 27.25
CA GLN A 74 9.00 -19.29 26.00
C GLN A 74 7.58 -19.45 25.44
N LEU A 75 6.96 -20.62 25.64
CA LEU A 75 5.58 -20.85 25.22
C LEU A 75 4.61 -20.09 26.13
N ALA A 76 4.86 -20.12 27.45
CA ALA A 76 4.08 -19.42 28.44
C ALA A 76 4.07 -17.91 28.19
N ASP A 77 5.24 -17.30 27.98
CA ASP A 77 5.35 -15.85 27.71
C ASP A 77 4.47 -15.41 26.53
N ARG A 78 4.51 -16.15 25.42
CA ARG A 78 3.69 -15.87 24.23
C ARG A 78 2.19 -15.98 24.49
N ILE A 79 1.77 -16.98 25.26
CA ILE A 79 0.36 -17.15 25.63
C ILE A 79 -0.08 -16.01 26.53
N MET A 80 0.75 -15.64 27.52
CA MET A 80 0.44 -14.53 28.43
C MET A 80 0.34 -13.20 27.68
N ASP A 81 1.21 -12.94 26.70
CA ASP A 81 1.12 -11.77 25.82
C ASP A 81 -0.21 -11.68 25.08
N LYS A 82 -0.66 -12.81 24.49
CA LYS A 82 -1.94 -12.87 23.79
C LYS A 82 -3.10 -12.51 24.70
N VAL A 83 -3.10 -13.05 25.92
CA VAL A 83 -4.12 -12.73 26.93
C VAL A 83 -4.10 -11.23 27.24
N VAL A 84 -2.93 -10.66 27.50
CA VAL A 84 -2.76 -9.23 27.83
C VAL A 84 -3.31 -8.33 26.71
N TYR A 85 -2.91 -8.55 25.46
CA TYR A 85 -3.34 -7.70 24.35
C TYR A 85 -4.80 -7.92 23.95
N SER A 86 -5.31 -9.14 24.09
CA SER A 86 -6.73 -9.45 23.86
C SER A 86 -7.65 -8.81 24.92
N ILE A 87 -7.09 -8.39 26.05
CA ILE A 87 -7.80 -7.59 27.05
C ILE A 87 -7.63 -6.09 26.76
N ILE A 88 -6.40 -5.58 26.64
CA ILE A 88 -6.13 -4.14 26.55
C ILE A 88 -6.77 -3.49 25.32
N PHE A 89 -6.51 -4.03 24.11
CA PHE A 89 -6.90 -3.32 22.89
C PHE A 89 -8.42 -3.26 22.67
N PRO A 90 -9.18 -4.36 22.83
CA PRO A 90 -10.64 -4.28 22.79
C PRO A 90 -11.21 -3.33 23.84
N LEU A 91 -10.65 -3.35 25.05
CA LEU A 91 -11.07 -2.47 26.13
C LEU A 91 -10.82 -0.99 25.79
N VAL A 92 -9.66 -0.66 25.23
CA VAL A 92 -9.31 0.70 24.76
C VAL A 92 -10.24 1.13 23.62
N ALA A 93 -10.54 0.26 22.66
CA ALA A 93 -11.48 0.58 21.59
C ALA A 93 -12.87 0.93 22.13
N VAL A 94 -13.40 0.14 23.07
CA VAL A 94 -14.66 0.44 23.75
C VAL A 94 -14.55 1.72 24.59
N GLY A 95 -13.45 1.90 25.31
CA GLY A 95 -13.22 3.07 26.15
C GLY A 95 -13.18 4.38 25.36
N THR A 96 -12.55 4.39 24.18
CA THR A 96 -12.53 5.59 23.31
C THR A 96 -13.92 5.94 22.77
N MET A 97 -14.75 4.94 22.46
CA MET A 97 -16.16 5.16 22.08
C MET A 97 -16.98 5.67 23.26
N TRP A 98 -16.80 5.09 24.45
CA TRP A 98 -17.43 5.56 25.69
C TRP A 98 -17.06 7.01 26.01
N ARG A 99 -15.78 7.37 25.84
CA ARG A 99 -15.26 8.73 26.07
C ARG A 99 -16.01 9.77 25.23
N ILE A 100 -16.23 9.48 23.95
CA ILE A 100 -16.95 10.38 23.04
C ILE A 100 -18.37 10.65 23.56
N HIS A 101 -19.07 9.61 24.01
CA HIS A 101 -20.44 9.73 24.51
C HIS A 101 -20.54 10.52 25.83
N ILE A 102 -19.49 10.49 26.66
CA ILE A 102 -19.54 11.05 28.02
C ILE A 102 -18.95 12.46 28.09
N ILE A 103 -17.86 12.72 27.35
CA ILE A 103 -17.09 13.97 27.46
C ILE A 103 -17.49 14.99 26.37
N SER A 104 -17.87 14.53 25.18
CA SER A 104 -18.16 15.40 24.03
C SER A 104 -19.66 15.45 23.72
N PRO A 105 -20.42 16.48 24.16
CA PRO A 105 -21.87 16.59 23.88
C PRO A 105 -22.23 16.83 22.39
N GLY A 106 -21.23 16.86 21.50
CA GLY A 106 -21.40 16.85 20.05
C GLY A 106 -20.11 16.36 19.37
N PRO A 107 -20.04 15.09 18.90
CA PRO A 107 -18.79 14.52 18.42
C PRO A 107 -18.31 15.20 17.15
N ASN A 108 -17.07 15.68 17.16
CA ASN A 108 -16.41 16.17 15.96
C ASN A 108 -16.08 14.98 15.04
N ARG A 109 -16.13 15.15 13.71
CA ARG A 109 -15.76 14.10 12.74
C ARG A 109 -14.34 13.56 13.00
N ALA A 110 -13.45 14.39 13.54
CA ALA A 110 -12.11 13.99 13.94
C ALA A 110 -12.09 13.02 15.14
N GLU A 111 -12.94 13.21 16.14
CA GLU A 111 -13.01 12.30 17.31
C GLU A 111 -13.57 10.94 16.90
N LEU A 112 -14.58 10.93 16.02
CA LEU A 112 -15.10 9.70 15.42
C LEU A 112 -14.03 8.97 14.62
N LEU A 113 -13.25 9.70 13.81
CA LEU A 113 -12.15 9.11 13.03
C LEU A 113 -11.07 8.51 13.92
N HIS A 114 -10.75 9.15 15.05
CA HIS A 114 -9.85 8.59 16.07
C HIS A 114 -10.39 7.27 16.66
N ALA A 115 -11.66 7.21 17.08
CA ALA A 115 -12.25 5.97 17.58
C ALA A 115 -12.26 4.85 16.53
N ILE A 116 -12.55 5.17 15.25
CA ILE A 116 -12.45 4.22 14.14
C ILE A 116 -11.00 3.75 13.96
N LEU A 117 -10.02 4.65 14.04
CA LEU A 117 -8.61 4.30 13.90
C LEU A 117 -8.14 3.38 15.04
N VAL A 118 -8.56 3.63 16.27
CA VAL A 118 -8.27 2.78 17.44
C VAL A 118 -8.90 1.38 17.29
N LEU A 119 -10.11 1.28 16.73
CA LEU A 119 -10.72 0.00 16.40
C LEU A 119 -9.92 -0.76 15.32
N LEU A 120 -9.57 -0.09 14.23
CA LEU A 120 -8.74 -0.68 13.16
C LEU A 120 -7.38 -1.13 13.70
N LEU A 121 -6.77 -0.32 14.56
CA LEU A 121 -5.52 -0.62 15.24
C LEU A 121 -5.65 -1.87 16.13
N THR A 122 -6.74 -1.98 16.89
CA THR A 122 -7.05 -3.15 17.73
C THR A 122 -7.10 -4.42 16.91
N VAL A 123 -7.86 -4.41 15.81
CA VAL A 123 -7.94 -5.54 14.89
C VAL A 123 -6.57 -5.85 14.29
N ALA A 124 -5.83 -4.85 13.83
CA ALA A 124 -4.52 -5.03 13.23
C ALA A 124 -3.51 -5.67 14.19
N VAL A 125 -3.48 -5.24 15.47
CA VAL A 125 -2.58 -5.82 16.47
C VAL A 125 -2.91 -7.28 16.76
N LEU A 126 -4.19 -7.60 16.97
CA LEU A 126 -4.63 -8.98 17.26
C LEU A 126 -4.38 -9.92 16.08
N VAL A 127 -4.68 -9.47 14.86
CA VAL A 127 -4.41 -10.23 13.63
C VAL A 127 -2.91 -10.42 13.44
N ARG A 128 -2.11 -9.35 13.61
CA ARG A 128 -0.64 -9.42 13.50
C ARG A 128 -0.05 -10.43 14.45
N ASP A 129 -0.50 -10.47 15.71
CA ASP A 129 0.07 -11.36 16.71
C ASP A 129 -0.26 -12.84 16.42
N ASN A 130 -1.50 -13.12 16.04
CA ASN A 130 -1.90 -14.45 15.60
C ASN A 130 -1.15 -14.89 14.33
N PHE A 131 -0.98 -13.98 13.37
CA PHE A 131 -0.23 -14.22 12.15
C PHE A 131 1.26 -14.50 12.44
N ALA A 132 1.89 -13.71 13.32
CA ALA A 132 3.28 -13.91 13.72
C ALA A 132 3.48 -15.28 14.38
N HIS A 133 2.56 -15.71 15.24
CA HIS A 133 2.60 -17.02 15.87
C HIS A 133 2.43 -18.14 14.82
N PHE A 134 1.48 -18.00 13.90
CA PHE A 134 1.27 -18.93 12.81
C PHE A 134 2.55 -19.11 11.97
N MET A 135 3.13 -18.00 11.47
CA MET A 135 4.34 -18.03 10.64
C MET A 135 5.56 -18.63 11.35
N ARG A 136 5.74 -18.31 12.65
CA ARG A 136 6.82 -18.91 13.45
C ARG A 136 6.63 -20.40 13.67
N GLY A 137 5.38 -20.88 13.70
CA GLY A 137 5.07 -22.31 13.80
C GLY A 137 5.72 -23.11 12.67
N PHE A 138 5.65 -22.60 11.44
CA PHE A 138 6.33 -23.21 10.28
C PHE A 138 7.86 -23.15 10.41
N ALA A 139 8.41 -22.04 10.91
CA ALA A 139 9.86 -21.92 11.10
C ALA A 139 10.41 -22.96 12.09
N ILE A 140 9.73 -23.12 13.24
CA ILE A 140 10.13 -24.08 14.28
C ILE A 140 10.05 -25.52 13.78
N ARG A 141 9.03 -25.86 12.97
CA ARG A 141 8.88 -27.22 12.39
C ARG A 141 9.97 -27.57 11.38
N ASN A 142 10.57 -26.57 10.75
CA ASN A 142 11.62 -26.74 9.75
C ASN A 142 13.03 -26.54 10.34
N ASP A 143 13.20 -26.76 11.66
CA ASP A 143 14.46 -26.62 12.40
C ASP A 143 15.20 -25.28 12.18
N GLN A 144 14.48 -24.23 11.76
CA GLN A 144 15.02 -22.88 11.77
C GLN A 144 14.79 -22.28 13.15
N ASP A 145 15.88 -22.08 13.88
CA ASP A 145 15.85 -21.29 15.11
C ASP A 145 15.27 -19.91 14.78
N PRO A 146 14.09 -19.56 15.33
CA PRO A 146 13.53 -18.24 15.10
C PRO A 146 14.47 -17.23 15.77
N GLU A 147 15.33 -16.57 14.98
CA GLU A 147 16.25 -15.55 15.51
C GLU A 147 15.49 -14.61 16.46
N TYR A 148 15.91 -14.65 17.72
CA TYR A 148 15.14 -14.12 18.84
C TYR A 148 15.24 -12.59 18.99
N SER A 149 16.07 -11.89 18.21
CA SER A 149 16.67 -10.64 18.71
C SER A 149 16.08 -9.32 18.22
N GLU A 150 15.17 -9.26 17.25
CA GLU A 150 14.69 -7.95 16.74
C GLU A 150 13.17 -7.77 16.72
N PHE A 151 12.39 -8.77 16.28
CA PHE A 151 10.94 -8.57 16.05
C PHE A 151 10.05 -8.71 17.29
N THR A 152 10.51 -9.44 18.30
CA THR A 152 9.82 -9.55 19.59
C THR A 152 10.02 -8.30 20.43
N ARG A 153 11.17 -7.60 20.26
CA ARG A 153 11.47 -6.33 20.94
C ARG A 153 10.59 -5.17 20.50
N LEU A 154 10.25 -5.12 19.22
CA LEU A 154 9.43 -4.03 18.68
C LEU A 154 8.02 -4.02 19.30
N ARG A 155 7.54 -5.20 19.74
CA ARG A 155 6.29 -5.37 20.49
C ARG A 155 6.40 -4.78 21.91
N THR A 156 7.40 -5.18 22.70
CA THR A 156 7.63 -4.72 24.07
C THR A 156 7.92 -3.22 24.15
N ILE A 157 8.65 -2.69 23.16
CA ILE A 157 9.09 -1.29 23.14
C ILE A 157 7.97 -0.34 22.69
N VAL A 158 7.04 -0.80 21.84
CA VAL A 158 6.05 0.10 21.21
C VAL A 158 4.61 -0.25 21.59
N ALA A 159 4.20 -1.52 21.52
CA ALA A 159 2.79 -1.89 21.68
C ALA A 159 2.29 -1.71 23.12
N ALA A 160 3.11 -2.09 24.11
CA ALA A 160 2.77 -1.92 25.52
C ALA A 160 2.61 -0.43 25.87
N PRO A 161 3.60 0.47 25.66
CA PRO A 161 3.44 1.89 25.98
C PRO A 161 2.25 2.56 25.27
N VAL A 162 2.02 2.23 23.99
CA VAL A 162 0.87 2.75 23.24
C VAL A 162 -0.45 2.25 23.84
N GLY A 163 -0.53 0.99 24.24
CA GLY A 163 -1.72 0.45 24.92
C GLY A 163 -2.06 1.18 26.22
N ALA A 164 -1.06 1.51 27.06
CA ALA A 164 -1.29 2.24 28.32
C ALA A 164 -1.66 3.69 28.05
N LEU A 165 -0.98 4.31 27.09
CA LEU A 165 -1.27 5.68 26.67
C LEU A 165 -2.73 5.80 26.25
N LEU A 166 -3.18 4.91 25.35
CA LEU A 166 -4.55 4.89 24.87
C LEU A 166 -5.55 4.52 25.97
N TYR A 167 -5.19 3.64 26.91
CA TYR A 167 -6.03 3.34 28.08
C TYR A 167 -6.20 4.56 28.99
N ALA A 168 -5.10 5.25 29.32
CA ALA A 168 -5.14 6.45 30.15
C ALA A 168 -5.95 7.56 29.47
N TYR A 169 -5.84 7.68 28.15
CA TYR A 169 -6.66 8.61 27.37
C TYR A 169 -8.15 8.23 27.35
N ALA A 170 -8.46 6.96 27.09
CA ALA A 170 -9.81 6.45 26.91
C ALA A 170 -10.68 6.56 28.16
N PHE A 171 -10.13 6.22 29.33
CA PHE A 171 -10.87 6.20 30.60
C PHE A 171 -10.68 7.44 31.45
N TYR A 172 -10.12 8.52 30.88
CA TYR A 172 -9.92 9.77 31.59
C TYR A 172 -11.24 10.32 32.14
N VAL A 173 -11.28 10.61 33.44
CA VAL A 173 -12.42 11.22 34.13
C VAL A 173 -12.07 12.67 34.47
N PRO A 174 -12.87 13.68 34.07
CA PRO A 174 -12.68 15.07 34.51
C PRO A 174 -12.83 15.22 36.04
N GLU A 175 -12.15 16.19 36.66
CA GLU A 175 -12.34 16.57 38.10
C GLU A 175 -11.95 15.50 39.17
N GLY A 176 -10.77 14.89 39.04
CA GLY A 176 -10.25 13.96 40.05
C GLY A 176 -9.54 14.60 41.25
N PRO A 177 -9.15 13.78 42.25
CA PRO A 177 -8.57 14.24 43.51
C PRO A 177 -7.23 14.97 43.29
N PRO A 178 -6.90 15.99 44.11
CA PRO A 178 -5.67 16.80 43.96
C PRO A 178 -4.42 16.06 44.47
N THR A 179 -4.18 14.86 43.94
CA THR A 179 -3.00 14.04 44.24
C THR A 179 -1.96 14.21 43.13
N ARG A 180 -0.67 14.16 43.50
CA ARG A 180 0.44 14.23 42.52
C ARG A 180 0.36 13.15 41.45
N ILE A 181 -0.10 11.96 41.84
CA ILE A 181 -0.30 10.81 40.94
C ILE A 181 -1.37 11.15 39.90
N TYR A 182 -2.53 11.63 40.34
CA TYR A 182 -3.61 12.02 39.43
C TYR A 182 -3.19 13.14 38.48
N SER A 183 -2.46 14.16 38.97
CA SER A 183 -1.98 15.26 38.13
C SER A 183 -0.98 14.81 37.06
N SER A 184 -0.19 13.77 37.33
CA SER A 184 0.76 13.22 36.36
C SER A 184 0.04 12.39 35.30
N ILE A 185 -0.98 11.63 35.70
CA ILE A 185 -1.77 10.78 34.82
C ILE A 185 -2.75 11.60 33.95
N SER A 186 -3.32 12.68 34.49
CA SER A 186 -4.28 13.53 33.78
C SER A 186 -3.67 14.24 32.57
N TRP A 187 -2.33 14.37 32.53
CA TRP A 187 -1.62 14.85 31.35
C TRP A 187 -1.89 13.98 30.12
N PHE A 188 -1.93 12.65 30.28
CA PHE A 188 -2.23 11.72 29.18
C PHE A 188 -3.69 11.81 28.71
N GLY A 189 -4.63 12.12 29.61
CA GLY A 189 -6.05 12.30 29.30
C GLY A 189 -6.37 13.52 28.42
N ASN A 190 -5.47 14.49 28.41
CA ASN A 190 -5.62 15.78 27.72
C ASN A 190 -4.74 15.92 26.47
N LEU A 191 -4.26 14.80 25.91
CA LEU A 191 -3.42 14.83 24.72
C LEU A 191 -4.16 15.38 23.49
N PRO A 192 -3.49 16.17 22.63
CA PRO A 192 -4.09 16.68 21.41
C PRO A 192 -4.37 15.54 20.41
N LEU A 193 -5.54 15.58 19.76
CA LEU A 193 -5.94 14.58 18.75
C LEU A 193 -4.90 14.37 17.64
N ARG A 194 -4.19 15.44 17.23
CA ARG A 194 -3.10 15.34 16.24
C ARG A 194 -1.97 14.43 16.70
N GLY A 195 -1.63 14.46 18.00
CA GLY A 195 -0.60 13.59 18.58
C GLY A 195 -1.05 12.12 18.61
N LEU A 196 -2.32 11.88 18.95
CA LEU A 196 -2.90 10.53 18.94
C LEU A 196 -2.91 9.93 17.53
N PHE A 197 -3.35 10.69 16.52
CA PHE A 197 -3.30 10.24 15.13
C PHE A 197 -1.88 9.89 14.68
N PHE A 198 -0.89 10.69 15.05
CA PHE A 198 0.49 10.39 14.71
C PHE A 198 0.96 9.06 15.33
N ILE A 199 0.68 8.85 16.61
CA ILE A 199 1.04 7.62 17.32
C ILE A 199 0.31 6.41 16.72
N GLU A 200 -0.99 6.55 16.43
CA GLU A 200 -1.81 5.49 15.85
C GLU A 200 -1.37 5.10 14.44
N ILE A 201 -1.11 6.08 13.57
CA ILE A 201 -0.62 5.83 12.21
C ILE A 201 0.76 5.17 12.26
N MET A 202 1.69 5.70 13.07
CA MET A 202 3.02 5.11 13.23
C MET A 202 2.91 3.66 13.74
N PHE A 203 2.05 3.41 14.71
CA PHE A 203 1.86 2.08 15.28
C PHE A 203 1.17 1.12 14.30
N LEU A 204 0.22 1.58 13.48
CA LEU A 204 -0.38 0.80 12.41
C LEU A 204 0.66 0.42 11.34
N VAL A 205 1.50 1.38 10.91
CA VAL A 205 2.60 1.14 9.97
C VAL A 205 3.57 0.10 10.53
N ILE A 206 3.92 0.20 11.81
CA ILE A 206 4.76 -0.78 12.50
C ILE A 206 4.13 -2.18 12.47
N ASN A 207 2.84 -2.30 12.76
CA ASN A 207 2.15 -3.60 12.75
C ASN A 207 2.10 -4.21 11.35
N LEU A 208 1.71 -3.43 10.34
CA LEU A 208 1.67 -3.88 8.94
C LEU A 208 3.08 -4.23 8.42
N GLY A 209 4.07 -3.41 8.72
CA GLY A 209 5.48 -3.67 8.40
C GLY A 209 5.98 -4.97 9.02
N SER A 210 5.58 -5.25 10.26
CA SER A 210 5.92 -6.51 10.91
C SER A 210 5.29 -7.74 10.22
N ILE A 211 4.04 -7.65 9.76
CA ILE A 211 3.38 -8.74 9.00
C ILE A 211 4.16 -8.99 7.70
N ALA A 212 4.43 -7.94 6.94
CA ALA A 212 5.17 -8.02 5.68
C ALA A 212 6.56 -8.65 5.86
N MET A 213 7.22 -8.36 6.98
CA MET A 213 8.52 -8.91 7.32
C MET A 213 8.47 -10.41 7.64
N TYR A 214 7.44 -10.87 8.36
CA TYR A 214 7.21 -12.30 8.58
C TYR A 214 6.92 -13.03 7.26
N CYS A 215 6.13 -12.45 6.37
CA CYS A 215 5.93 -13.00 5.02
C CYS A 215 7.25 -13.08 4.25
N ARG A 216 8.11 -12.07 4.35
CA ARG A 216 9.41 -12.08 3.68
C ARG A 216 10.36 -13.13 4.25
N LYS A 217 10.38 -13.32 5.57
CA LYS A 217 11.33 -14.22 6.24
C LYS A 217 10.87 -15.69 6.22
N TYR A 218 9.61 -15.96 6.50
CA TYR A 218 9.06 -17.31 6.67
C TYR A 218 8.02 -17.69 5.62
N GLY A 219 7.69 -16.79 4.68
CA GLY A 219 6.66 -17.03 3.66
C GLY A 219 6.96 -18.22 2.76
N THR A 220 8.23 -18.40 2.36
CA THR A 220 8.63 -19.54 1.52
C THR A 220 8.45 -20.86 2.25
N LEU A 221 8.92 -20.97 3.49
CA LEU A 221 8.76 -22.18 4.33
C LEU A 221 7.28 -22.52 4.53
N CYS A 222 6.48 -21.51 4.87
CA CYS A 222 5.04 -21.66 5.05
C CYS A 222 4.37 -22.17 3.77
N LEU A 223 4.73 -21.60 2.63
CA LEU A 223 4.19 -21.98 1.33
C LEU A 223 4.61 -23.39 0.92
N ASP A 224 5.88 -23.76 1.14
CA ASP A 224 6.42 -25.07 0.78
C ASP A 224 5.75 -26.19 1.61
N GLU A 225 5.53 -25.96 2.92
CA GLU A 225 4.81 -26.89 3.81
C GLU A 225 3.31 -26.97 3.46
N LEU A 226 2.65 -25.83 3.19
CA LEU A 226 1.23 -25.80 2.78
C LEU A 226 0.99 -26.50 1.45
N CYS A 227 1.95 -26.43 0.53
CA CYS A 227 1.82 -27.01 -0.79
C CYS A 227 2.19 -28.50 -0.82
N LEU A 228 2.82 -29.05 0.22
CA LEU A 228 3.26 -30.45 0.29
C LEU A 228 4.04 -30.89 -0.98
N GLY A 229 4.88 -30.00 -1.51
CA GLY A 229 5.64 -30.23 -2.75
C GLY A 229 4.85 -30.04 -4.06
N ASN A 230 3.58 -29.64 -4.01
CA ASN A 230 2.78 -29.33 -5.19
C ASN A 230 3.08 -27.93 -5.74
N GLU A 231 3.99 -27.87 -6.71
CA GLU A 231 4.39 -26.62 -7.39
C GLU A 231 3.23 -25.91 -8.11
N GLN A 232 2.20 -26.62 -8.57
CA GLN A 232 1.04 -25.98 -9.20
C GLN A 232 0.19 -25.22 -8.19
N LEU A 233 -0.04 -25.82 -7.02
CA LEU A 233 -0.76 -25.16 -5.91
C LEU A 233 0.01 -23.94 -5.42
N ARG A 234 1.34 -24.06 -5.29
CA ARG A 234 2.26 -22.98 -4.94
C ARG A 234 2.14 -21.80 -5.90
N ARG A 235 2.18 -22.07 -7.21
CA ARG A 235 2.00 -21.05 -8.25
C ARG A 235 0.61 -20.41 -8.20
N ARG A 236 -0.47 -21.18 -7.98
CA ARG A 236 -1.83 -20.62 -7.86
C ARG A 236 -1.97 -19.66 -6.69
N ILE A 237 -1.41 -20.01 -5.53
CA ILE A 237 -1.41 -19.14 -4.35
C ILE A 237 -0.60 -17.86 -4.63
N LEU A 238 0.58 -18.00 -5.23
CA LEU A 238 1.42 -16.84 -5.58
C LEU A 238 0.80 -15.96 -6.67
N ALA A 239 0.07 -16.54 -7.62
CA ALA A 239 -0.61 -15.82 -8.69
C ALA A 239 -1.76 -14.93 -8.20
N PHE A 240 -2.31 -15.20 -7.01
CA PHE A 240 -3.33 -14.33 -6.41
C PHE A 240 -2.86 -12.89 -6.26
N PHE A 241 -1.60 -12.66 -5.87
CA PHE A 241 -1.08 -11.32 -5.62
C PHE A 241 -0.97 -10.44 -6.88
N PRO A 242 -0.30 -10.87 -7.97
CA PRO A 242 -0.31 -10.09 -9.21
C PRO A 242 -1.73 -9.97 -9.77
N ASN A 243 -2.54 -11.03 -9.78
CA ASN A 243 -3.92 -10.95 -10.27
C ASN A 243 -4.77 -9.92 -9.50
N ALA A 244 -4.59 -9.79 -8.19
CA ALA A 244 -5.27 -8.77 -7.39
C ALA A 244 -4.84 -7.35 -7.76
N LEU A 245 -3.54 -7.14 -8.03
CA LEU A 245 -3.03 -5.86 -8.52
C LEU A 245 -3.58 -5.54 -9.92
N THR A 246 -3.70 -6.54 -10.80
CA THR A 246 -4.32 -6.41 -12.12
C THR A 246 -5.80 -6.03 -12.01
N VAL A 247 -6.57 -6.65 -11.12
CA VAL A 247 -7.96 -6.22 -10.86
C VAL A 247 -8.00 -4.77 -10.34
N MET A 248 -7.02 -4.38 -9.52
CA MET A 248 -6.91 -3.02 -9.00
C MET A 248 -6.62 -2.00 -10.12
N ASN A 249 -5.78 -2.36 -11.11
CA ASN A 249 -5.58 -1.59 -12.34
C ASN A 249 -6.94 -1.30 -13.01
N ALA A 250 -7.72 -2.32 -13.36
CA ALA A 250 -9.03 -2.16 -13.98
C ALA A 250 -9.99 -1.27 -13.15
N MET A 251 -10.00 -1.46 -11.82
CA MET A 251 -10.83 -0.63 -10.92
C MET A 251 -10.41 0.84 -10.96
N MET A 252 -9.12 1.15 -11.02
CA MET A 252 -8.63 2.52 -11.17
C MET A 252 -9.09 3.13 -12.50
N GLY A 253 -9.11 2.36 -13.59
CA GLY A 253 -9.68 2.78 -14.88
C GLY A 253 -11.15 3.17 -14.78
N LEU A 254 -11.98 2.35 -14.12
CA LEU A 254 -13.40 2.65 -13.90
C LEU A 254 -13.61 3.86 -12.99
N LEU A 255 -12.81 4.00 -11.92
CA LEU A 255 -12.83 5.18 -11.05
C LEU A 255 -12.46 6.44 -11.84
N ALA A 256 -11.51 6.37 -12.77
CA ALA A 256 -11.16 7.50 -13.61
C ALA A 256 -12.37 8.02 -14.42
N VAL A 257 -13.17 7.11 -14.99
CA VAL A 257 -14.42 7.46 -15.69
C VAL A 257 -15.43 8.11 -14.73
N PHE A 258 -15.57 7.59 -13.52
CA PHE A 258 -16.47 8.15 -12.50
C PHE A 258 -16.12 9.59 -12.12
N PHE A 259 -14.83 9.90 -11.96
CA PHE A 259 -14.38 11.28 -11.71
C PHE A 259 -14.56 12.18 -12.95
N ALA A 260 -14.35 11.65 -14.15
CA ALA A 260 -14.58 12.42 -15.37
C ALA A 260 -16.06 12.81 -15.53
N TYR A 261 -16.99 11.94 -15.15
CA TYR A 261 -18.43 12.26 -15.15
C TYR A 261 -18.80 13.43 -14.22
N GLN A 262 -18.02 13.64 -13.15
CA GLN A 262 -18.18 14.79 -12.24
C GLN A 262 -17.44 16.05 -12.75
N GLY A 263 -16.93 16.05 -13.98
CA GLY A 263 -16.11 17.14 -14.52
C GLY A 263 -14.69 17.21 -13.95
N ARG A 264 -14.29 16.24 -13.14
CA ARG A 264 -12.99 16.19 -12.42
C ARG A 264 -11.93 15.48 -13.25
N ILE A 265 -11.56 16.08 -14.39
CA ILE A 265 -10.63 15.48 -15.37
C ILE A 265 -9.21 15.31 -14.82
N ARG A 266 -8.77 16.21 -13.94
CA ARG A 266 -7.46 16.09 -13.28
C ARG A 266 -7.38 14.81 -12.46
N GLU A 267 -8.39 14.55 -11.63
CA GLU A 267 -8.48 13.36 -10.80
C GLU A 267 -8.62 12.10 -11.65
N ALA A 268 -9.41 12.15 -12.73
CA ALA A 268 -9.49 11.06 -13.69
C ALA A 268 -8.11 10.66 -14.24
N TYR A 269 -7.28 11.65 -14.59
CA TYR A 269 -5.90 11.43 -15.02
C TYR A 269 -5.02 10.82 -13.92
N LEU A 270 -5.16 11.26 -12.67
CA LEU A 270 -4.43 10.67 -11.53
C LEU A 270 -4.81 9.20 -11.32
N PHE A 271 -6.09 8.84 -11.48
CA PHE A 271 -6.53 7.44 -11.42
C PHE A 271 -5.97 6.59 -12.56
N LEU A 272 -5.93 7.11 -13.79
CA LEU A 272 -5.21 6.45 -14.88
C LEU A 272 -3.71 6.26 -14.55
N MET A 273 -3.08 7.21 -13.83
CA MET A 273 -1.68 7.08 -13.44
C MET A 273 -1.52 6.00 -12.38
N GLY A 274 -2.46 5.92 -11.44
CA GLY A 274 -2.57 4.81 -10.49
C GLY A 274 -2.71 3.46 -11.20
N ALA A 275 -3.59 3.37 -12.20
CA ALA A 275 -3.77 2.19 -13.04
C ALA A 275 -2.44 1.73 -13.66
N ALA A 276 -1.69 2.66 -14.27
CA ALA A 276 -0.38 2.37 -14.88
C ALA A 276 0.70 1.97 -13.85
N VAL A 277 0.59 2.44 -12.61
CA VAL A 277 1.45 2.00 -11.52
C VAL A 277 1.11 0.56 -11.11
N PHE A 278 -0.18 0.21 -11.00
CA PHE A 278 -0.60 -1.15 -10.64
C PHE A 278 -0.23 -2.19 -11.70
N ASP A 279 -0.43 -1.88 -12.98
CA ASP A 279 0.06 -2.66 -14.14
C ASP A 279 1.58 -2.92 -14.03
N LYS A 280 2.37 -1.86 -13.83
CA LYS A 280 3.82 -2.05 -13.66
C LYS A 280 4.17 -2.92 -12.45
N LEU A 281 3.43 -2.80 -11.35
CA LEU A 281 3.67 -3.54 -10.11
C LEU A 281 3.27 -5.02 -10.25
N ASP A 282 2.18 -5.34 -10.93
CA ASP A 282 1.73 -6.73 -11.11
C ASP A 282 2.71 -7.53 -11.98
N GLY A 283 3.21 -6.96 -13.08
CA GLY A 283 4.17 -7.60 -13.95
C GLY A 283 5.54 -7.73 -13.28
N ALA A 284 5.94 -6.74 -12.47
CA ALA A 284 7.15 -6.85 -11.65
C ALA A 284 7.01 -7.92 -10.56
N LEU A 285 5.85 -8.03 -9.93
CA LEU A 285 5.57 -9.02 -8.90
C LEU A 285 5.51 -10.43 -9.48
N ALA A 286 4.83 -10.62 -10.63
CA ALA A 286 4.75 -11.90 -11.33
C ALA A 286 6.13 -12.44 -11.71
N ARG A 287 7.02 -11.56 -12.23
CA ARG A 287 8.42 -11.91 -12.51
C ARG A 287 9.18 -12.28 -11.23
N LYS A 288 9.04 -11.49 -10.16
CA LYS A 288 9.73 -11.75 -8.88
C LYS A 288 9.28 -13.05 -8.23
N LEU A 289 8.03 -13.46 -8.44
CA LEU A 289 7.46 -14.71 -7.94
C LEU A 289 7.71 -15.91 -8.87
N GLY A 290 8.46 -15.74 -9.98
CA GLY A 290 8.78 -16.82 -10.92
C GLY A 290 7.56 -17.36 -11.68
N LEU A 291 6.49 -16.57 -11.79
CA LEU A 291 5.23 -16.98 -12.43
C LEU A 291 5.27 -16.88 -13.96
N THR A 292 6.28 -16.18 -14.50
CA THR A 292 6.45 -15.97 -15.95
C THR A 292 7.21 -17.10 -16.64
N GLU A 293 7.87 -17.99 -15.89
CA GLU A 293 8.66 -19.09 -16.43
C GLU A 293 7.81 -20.37 -16.49
N PRO A 294 7.74 -21.09 -17.62
CA PRO A 294 6.99 -22.36 -17.69
C PRO A 294 7.62 -23.42 -16.79
N LEU A 295 6.79 -24.32 -16.23
CA LEU A 295 7.31 -25.47 -15.48
C LEU A 295 8.11 -26.40 -16.41
N ALA A 296 9.13 -27.08 -15.89
CA ALA A 296 9.96 -28.00 -16.67
C ALA A 296 9.16 -29.13 -17.35
N MET A 297 8.00 -29.50 -16.79
CA MET A 297 7.07 -30.48 -17.38
C MET A 297 6.15 -29.90 -18.48
N GLU A 298 6.04 -28.58 -18.61
CA GLU A 298 5.25 -27.89 -19.64
C GLU A 298 6.09 -27.44 -20.84
N LYS A 299 7.40 -27.74 -20.84
CA LYS A 299 8.36 -27.27 -21.85
C LYS A 299 8.07 -27.79 -23.27
N GLU A 300 7.18 -28.77 -23.41
CA GLU A 300 6.76 -29.32 -24.71
C GLU A 300 5.50 -28.67 -25.29
N SER A 301 4.74 -27.86 -24.54
CA SER A 301 3.58 -27.14 -25.10
C SER A 301 3.93 -25.67 -25.38
N SER A 302 3.97 -25.36 -26.67
CA SER A 302 4.00 -24.02 -27.25
C SER A 302 3.15 -23.01 -26.45
N HIS A 303 3.80 -21.95 -25.95
CA HIS A 303 3.21 -20.65 -25.60
C HIS A 303 1.74 -20.73 -25.11
N THR A 304 1.51 -21.32 -23.94
CA THR A 304 0.18 -21.35 -23.34
C THR A 304 -0.19 -19.96 -22.83
N ILE A 305 -1.26 -19.40 -23.37
CA ILE A 305 -1.86 -18.16 -22.85
C ILE A 305 -2.24 -18.44 -21.38
N SER A 306 -1.60 -17.74 -20.45
CA SER A 306 -1.89 -17.90 -19.03
C SER A 306 -3.15 -17.12 -18.66
N LEU A 307 -3.93 -17.62 -17.71
CA LEU A 307 -5.09 -16.89 -17.18
C LEU A 307 -4.71 -15.51 -16.63
N GLY A 308 -3.51 -15.39 -16.05
CA GLY A 308 -2.97 -14.11 -15.58
C GLY A 308 -2.71 -13.13 -16.73
N GLY A 309 -2.14 -13.60 -17.85
CA GLY A 309 -1.94 -12.78 -19.04
C GLY A 309 -3.25 -12.30 -19.67
N ILE A 310 -4.28 -13.15 -19.73
CA ILE A 310 -5.61 -12.73 -20.22
C ILE A 310 -6.22 -11.67 -19.30
N LEU A 311 -6.11 -11.87 -17.98
CA LEU A 311 -6.62 -10.92 -17.01
C LEU A 311 -5.92 -9.55 -17.14
N ASP A 312 -4.61 -9.57 -17.38
CA ASP A 312 -3.79 -8.38 -17.65
C ASP A 312 -4.27 -7.64 -18.90
N ASP A 313 -4.38 -8.34 -20.03
CA ASP A 313 -4.88 -7.78 -21.28
C ASP A 313 -6.31 -7.19 -21.15
N ILE A 314 -7.20 -7.87 -20.41
CA ILE A 314 -8.56 -7.37 -20.14
C ILE A 314 -8.52 -6.10 -19.28
N SER A 315 -7.70 -6.11 -18.22
CA SER A 315 -7.55 -4.95 -17.33
C SER A 315 -7.00 -3.75 -18.10
N ASP A 316 -5.98 -3.95 -18.92
CA ASP A 316 -5.39 -2.92 -19.77
C ASP A 316 -6.34 -2.40 -20.83
N ALA A 317 -7.19 -3.26 -21.39
CA ALA A 317 -8.27 -2.85 -22.29
C ALA A 317 -9.24 -1.91 -21.57
N VAL A 318 -9.65 -2.23 -20.34
CA VAL A 318 -10.54 -1.38 -19.54
C VAL A 318 -9.86 -0.05 -19.18
N SER A 319 -8.66 -0.10 -18.62
CA SER A 319 -7.96 1.08 -18.07
C SER A 319 -7.36 2.01 -19.11
N PHE A 320 -6.82 1.49 -20.22
CA PHE A 320 -6.02 2.29 -21.15
C PHE A 320 -6.60 2.40 -22.55
N CYS A 321 -7.60 1.59 -22.89
CA CYS A 321 -8.30 1.69 -24.18
C CYS A 321 -9.70 2.29 -23.98
N ILE A 322 -10.53 1.66 -23.13
CA ILE A 322 -11.94 2.03 -22.95
C ILE A 322 -12.08 3.28 -22.07
N ALA A 323 -11.48 3.30 -20.88
CA ALA A 323 -11.62 4.42 -19.95
C ALA A 323 -11.16 5.76 -20.57
N PRO A 324 -9.99 5.87 -21.25
CA PRO A 324 -9.57 7.13 -21.86
C PRO A 324 -10.50 7.58 -23.00
N ALA A 325 -10.95 6.66 -23.85
CA ALA A 325 -11.94 6.97 -24.90
C ALA A 325 -13.23 7.54 -24.30
N TRP A 326 -13.70 6.95 -23.20
CA TRP A 326 -14.91 7.39 -22.52
C TRP A 326 -14.73 8.75 -21.81
N ILE A 327 -13.61 8.94 -21.11
CA ILE A 327 -13.26 10.23 -20.48
C ILE A 327 -13.22 11.35 -21.53
N PHE A 328 -12.61 11.08 -22.68
CA PHE A 328 -12.59 12.01 -23.81
C PHE A 328 -13.98 12.33 -24.33
N TYR A 329 -14.81 11.31 -24.53
CA TYR A 329 -16.18 11.51 -24.99
C TYR A 329 -16.94 12.42 -24.02
N ILE A 330 -16.93 12.10 -22.72
CA ILE A 330 -17.60 12.90 -21.67
C ILE A 330 -17.11 14.34 -21.67
N ALA A 331 -15.79 14.56 -21.70
CA ALA A 331 -15.20 15.89 -21.62
C ALA A 331 -15.53 16.75 -22.85
N ILE A 332 -15.42 16.18 -24.06
CA ILE A 332 -15.55 16.93 -25.31
C ILE A 332 -17.01 17.08 -25.74
N SER A 333 -17.87 16.07 -25.52
CA SER A 333 -19.29 16.13 -25.89
C SER A 333 -20.06 17.18 -25.09
N ALA A 334 -19.59 17.52 -23.89
CA ALA A 334 -20.16 18.58 -23.06
C ALA A 334 -19.87 20.00 -23.61
N SER A 335 -19.03 20.14 -24.64
CA SER A 335 -18.68 21.46 -25.18
C SER A 335 -19.83 22.10 -25.96
N LEU A 336 -20.12 23.37 -25.66
CA LEU A 336 -21.11 24.18 -26.38
C LEU A 336 -20.57 24.80 -27.68
N ASN A 337 -19.30 24.59 -28.02
CA ASN A 337 -18.68 25.21 -29.19
C ASN A 337 -19.15 24.53 -30.49
N PRO A 338 -19.75 25.29 -31.45
CA PRO A 338 -20.27 24.72 -32.70
C PRO A 338 -19.22 23.99 -33.55
N ALA A 339 -17.96 24.44 -33.51
CA ALA A 339 -16.86 23.80 -34.24
C ALA A 339 -16.52 22.40 -33.69
N ILE A 340 -16.59 22.23 -32.36
CA ILE A 340 -16.32 20.95 -31.70
C ILE A 340 -17.49 19.98 -31.91
N GLN A 341 -18.73 20.48 -31.86
CA GLN A 341 -19.93 19.66 -32.05
C GLN A 341 -20.07 19.08 -33.46
N LYS A 342 -19.49 19.71 -34.48
CA LYS A 342 -19.46 19.18 -35.85
C LYS A 342 -18.52 17.99 -36.01
N LEU A 343 -17.58 17.78 -35.08
CA LEU A 343 -16.67 16.66 -35.14
C LEU A 343 -17.36 15.36 -34.73
N PRO A 344 -17.00 14.21 -35.33
CA PRO A 344 -17.56 12.92 -34.96
C PRO A 344 -16.90 12.39 -33.67
N ILE A 345 -17.13 13.06 -32.54
CA ILE A 345 -16.50 12.79 -31.23
C ILE A 345 -16.66 11.32 -30.84
N GLY A 346 -17.86 10.75 -31.06
CA GLY A 346 -18.14 9.33 -30.82
C GLY A 346 -17.26 8.40 -31.66
N LEU A 347 -17.10 8.65 -32.96
CA LEU A 347 -16.24 7.84 -33.82
C LEU A 347 -14.76 7.94 -33.43
N ILE A 348 -14.31 9.13 -33.01
CA ILE A 348 -12.93 9.31 -32.53
C ILE A 348 -12.69 8.47 -31.27
N ALA A 349 -13.61 8.50 -30.30
CA ALA A 349 -13.53 7.70 -29.09
C ALA A 349 -13.55 6.19 -29.38
N TRP A 350 -14.49 5.74 -30.21
CA TRP A 350 -14.59 4.34 -30.66
C TRP A 350 -13.35 3.88 -31.44
N GLY A 351 -12.80 4.76 -32.28
CA GLY A 351 -11.58 4.50 -33.04
C GLY A 351 -10.38 4.30 -32.12
N TYR A 352 -10.20 5.15 -31.10
CA TYR A 352 -9.14 4.98 -30.12
C TYR A 352 -9.27 3.67 -29.34
N ALA A 353 -10.47 3.37 -28.81
CA ALA A 353 -10.69 2.16 -28.02
C ALA A 353 -10.46 0.88 -28.85
N SER A 354 -10.98 0.83 -30.08
CA SER A 354 -10.83 -0.34 -30.96
C SER A 354 -9.39 -0.56 -31.41
N LEU A 355 -8.67 0.51 -31.79
CA LEU A 355 -7.25 0.43 -32.15
C LEU A 355 -6.35 0.09 -30.97
N GLY A 356 -6.71 0.52 -29.75
CA GLY A 356 -6.02 0.12 -28.53
C GLY A 356 -6.19 -1.37 -28.23
N ILE A 357 -7.42 -1.89 -28.29
CA ILE A 357 -7.71 -3.32 -28.08
C ILE A 357 -7.06 -4.18 -29.17
N ALA A 358 -7.14 -3.78 -30.43
CA ALA A 358 -6.50 -4.49 -31.54
C ALA A 358 -4.98 -4.61 -31.33
N ARG A 359 -4.36 -3.57 -30.79
CA ARG A 359 -2.94 -3.59 -30.42
C ARG A 359 -2.66 -4.57 -29.28
N LEU A 360 -3.51 -4.65 -28.25
CA LEU A 360 -3.31 -5.61 -27.15
C LEU A 360 -3.37 -7.03 -27.69
N VAL A 361 -4.39 -7.37 -28.48
CA VAL A 361 -4.54 -8.67 -29.14
C VAL A 361 -3.34 -9.00 -30.02
N TYR A 362 -2.83 -8.04 -30.79
CA TYR A 362 -1.61 -8.23 -31.59
C TYR A 362 -0.42 -8.61 -30.72
N PHE A 363 -0.24 -7.94 -29.57
CA PHE A 363 0.88 -8.19 -28.67
C PHE A 363 0.79 -9.56 -27.98
N THR A 364 -0.41 -10.00 -27.60
CA THR A 364 -0.67 -11.34 -27.05
C THR A 364 -0.32 -12.45 -28.06
N LEU A 365 -0.48 -12.18 -29.36
CA LEU A 365 -0.23 -13.14 -30.45
C LEU A 365 1.17 -13.03 -31.09
N ASP A 366 1.97 -12.01 -30.74
CA ASP A 366 3.26 -11.74 -31.37
C ASP A 366 4.33 -12.78 -30.99
N LYS A 367 4.75 -13.57 -31.99
CA LYS A 367 5.73 -14.67 -31.82
C LYS A 367 7.19 -14.19 -31.80
N ASN A 368 7.45 -12.91 -32.11
CA ASN A 368 8.80 -12.36 -32.22
C ASN A 368 8.97 -11.10 -31.34
N PRO A 369 8.91 -11.24 -30.00
CA PRO A 369 9.13 -10.12 -29.09
C PRO A 369 10.58 -9.62 -29.18
N ILE A 370 10.75 -8.29 -29.22
CA ILE A 370 12.08 -7.67 -29.22
C ILE A 370 12.49 -7.42 -27.77
N PRO A 371 13.60 -8.01 -27.27
CA PRO A 371 14.03 -7.80 -25.90
C PRO A 371 14.22 -6.30 -25.60
N GLY A 372 13.60 -5.83 -24.52
CA GLY A 372 13.76 -4.46 -24.06
C GLY A 372 12.82 -3.42 -24.69
N PHE A 373 12.22 -3.69 -25.85
CA PHE A 373 11.45 -2.71 -26.63
C PHE A 373 10.01 -3.15 -26.91
N PHE A 374 9.09 -2.19 -26.93
CA PHE A 374 7.72 -2.34 -27.43
C PHE A 374 7.64 -1.93 -28.90
N LYS A 375 6.89 -2.68 -29.70
CA LYS A 375 6.50 -2.30 -31.08
C LYS A 375 5.31 -1.34 -30.98
N GLY A 376 5.47 -0.10 -31.42
CA GLY A 376 4.48 0.97 -31.22
C GLY A 376 4.44 1.53 -29.80
N MET A 377 3.73 2.65 -29.60
CA MET A 377 3.66 3.33 -28.29
C MET A 377 2.84 2.51 -27.29
N PRO A 378 3.30 2.17 -26.07
CA PRO A 378 2.54 1.41 -25.04
C PRO A 378 1.14 1.96 -24.74
N THR A 379 0.15 1.09 -24.47
CA THR A 379 -1.24 1.46 -24.15
C THR A 379 -1.34 2.41 -22.95
N PRO A 380 -0.65 2.18 -21.81
CA PRO A 380 -0.71 3.12 -20.69
C PRO A 380 -0.15 4.49 -21.07
N ALA A 381 0.94 4.51 -21.83
CA ALA A 381 1.56 5.77 -22.25
C ALA A 381 0.68 6.54 -23.26
N ALA A 382 0.03 5.84 -24.17
CA ALA A 382 -0.87 6.48 -25.14
C ALA A 382 -2.14 7.03 -24.46
N ALA A 383 -2.67 6.34 -23.44
CA ALA A 383 -3.75 6.85 -22.59
C ALA A 383 -3.34 8.16 -21.89
N MET A 384 -2.13 8.18 -21.31
CA MET A 384 -1.59 9.38 -20.67
C MET A 384 -1.41 10.54 -21.63
N LEU A 385 -0.90 10.28 -22.84
CA LEU A 385 -0.72 11.34 -23.83
C LEU A 385 -2.08 11.90 -24.28
N ALA A 386 -3.06 11.04 -24.53
CA ALA A 386 -4.38 11.42 -25.02
C ALA A 386 -5.19 12.25 -24.01
N ILE A 387 -5.10 11.94 -22.72
CA ILE A 387 -5.90 12.62 -21.67
C ILE A 387 -5.23 13.87 -21.11
N ALA A 388 -3.90 13.99 -21.18
CA ALA A 388 -3.18 15.16 -20.69
C ALA A 388 -3.74 16.52 -21.18
N PRO A 389 -4.04 16.74 -22.49
CA PRO A 389 -4.58 18.03 -22.94
C PRO A 389 -6.03 18.27 -22.50
N LEU A 390 -6.80 17.23 -22.14
CA LEU A 390 -8.16 17.38 -21.64
C LEU A 390 -8.20 18.10 -20.28
N ILE A 391 -7.15 17.99 -19.48
CA ILE A 391 -7.01 18.74 -18.23
C ILE A 391 -6.94 20.24 -18.53
N ILE A 392 -6.15 20.62 -19.53
CA ILE A 392 -5.98 22.00 -19.97
C ILE A 392 -7.28 22.52 -20.59
N PHE A 393 -7.93 21.70 -21.42
CA PHE A 393 -9.23 22.01 -22.00
C PHE A 393 -10.29 22.27 -20.93
N ALA A 394 -10.43 21.38 -19.95
CA ALA A 394 -11.41 21.54 -18.87
C ALA A 394 -11.17 22.82 -18.06
N GLN A 395 -9.90 23.16 -17.79
CA GLN A 395 -9.56 24.43 -17.14
C GLN A 395 -9.92 25.63 -18.03
N ALA A 396 -9.57 25.60 -19.31
CA ALA A 396 -9.87 26.68 -20.25
C ALA A 396 -11.39 26.91 -20.41
N VAL A 397 -12.20 25.85 -20.38
CA VAL A 397 -13.67 25.94 -20.39
C VAL A 397 -14.19 26.60 -19.11
N ASN A 398 -13.69 26.19 -17.93
CA ASN A 398 -14.10 26.77 -16.65
C ASN A 398 -13.73 28.25 -16.52
N GLU A 399 -12.61 28.66 -17.13
CA GLU A 399 -12.14 30.05 -17.17
C GLU A 399 -12.77 30.87 -18.30
N ALA A 400 -13.68 30.29 -19.10
CA ALA A 400 -14.27 30.89 -20.30
C ALA A 400 -13.20 31.45 -21.28
N SER A 401 -12.06 30.78 -21.36
CA SER A 401 -10.92 31.21 -22.16
C SER A 401 -11.13 30.96 -23.65
N GLN A 402 -10.68 31.89 -24.49
CA GLN A 402 -10.70 31.75 -25.95
C GLN A 402 -9.88 30.54 -26.44
N TRP A 403 -8.92 30.09 -25.62
CA TRP A 403 -8.08 28.93 -25.91
C TRP A 403 -8.81 27.59 -25.75
N ALA A 404 -10.02 27.56 -25.20
CA ALA A 404 -10.81 26.34 -25.05
C ALA A 404 -11.07 25.64 -26.40
N LEU A 405 -11.33 26.41 -27.46
CA LEU A 405 -11.52 25.86 -28.81
C LEU A 405 -10.25 25.17 -29.32
N PHE A 406 -9.09 25.84 -29.16
CA PHE A 406 -7.80 25.28 -29.56
C PHE A 406 -7.52 23.96 -28.82
N TRP A 407 -7.66 23.94 -27.50
CA TRP A 407 -7.40 22.74 -26.70
C TRP A 407 -8.38 21.61 -26.96
N GLY A 408 -9.64 21.91 -27.28
CA GLY A 408 -10.63 20.92 -27.69
C GLY A 408 -10.26 20.25 -29.03
N LEU A 409 -9.96 21.06 -30.05
CA LEU A 409 -9.52 20.55 -31.36
C LEU A 409 -8.19 19.79 -31.26
N PHE A 410 -7.25 20.31 -30.47
CA PHE A 410 -5.97 19.67 -30.20
C PHE A 410 -6.16 18.30 -29.53
N SER A 411 -7.06 18.20 -28.56
CA SER A 411 -7.38 16.92 -27.89
C SER A 411 -7.98 15.90 -28.86
N CYS A 412 -8.89 16.33 -29.75
CA CYS A 412 -9.44 15.46 -30.80
C CYS A 412 -8.34 14.95 -31.75
N GLY A 413 -7.48 15.85 -32.22
CA GLY A 413 -6.37 15.47 -33.10
C GLY A 413 -5.36 14.55 -32.40
N LEU A 414 -5.04 14.83 -31.14
CA LEU A 414 -4.11 14.02 -30.36
C LEU A 414 -4.67 12.62 -30.09
N MET A 415 -5.98 12.49 -29.85
CA MET A 415 -6.65 11.19 -29.67
C MET A 415 -6.52 10.30 -30.91
N VAL A 416 -6.73 10.86 -32.10
CA VAL A 416 -6.54 10.12 -33.36
C VAL A 416 -5.06 9.78 -33.57
N PHE A 417 -4.17 10.75 -33.32
CA PHE A 417 -2.74 10.57 -33.46
C PHE A 417 -2.19 9.45 -32.54
N THR A 418 -2.59 9.42 -31.27
CA THR A 418 -2.16 8.38 -30.33
C THR A 418 -2.68 7.00 -30.72
N ALA A 419 -3.94 6.89 -31.19
CA ALA A 419 -4.50 5.63 -31.67
C ALA A 419 -3.70 5.04 -32.84
N ILE A 420 -3.30 5.89 -33.78
CA ILE A 420 -2.43 5.51 -34.90
C ILE A 420 -1.05 5.10 -34.38
N LEU A 421 -0.44 5.92 -33.51
CA LEU A 421 0.91 5.72 -33.00
C LEU A 421 1.07 4.41 -32.20
N MET A 422 0.01 3.95 -31.51
CA MET A 422 0.00 2.63 -30.86
C MET A 422 0.20 1.48 -31.86
N ASN A 423 -0.24 1.65 -33.10
CA ASN A 423 -0.26 0.63 -34.15
C ASN A 423 0.87 0.79 -35.20
N ILE A 424 1.75 1.80 -35.05
CA ILE A 424 2.97 1.92 -35.87
C ILE A 424 4.06 1.02 -35.26
N TYR A 425 4.01 -0.27 -35.58
CA TYR A 425 4.96 -1.28 -35.08
C TYR A 425 6.43 -1.09 -35.45
N PRO A 426 6.80 -0.42 -36.57
CA PRO A 426 8.20 -0.12 -36.85
C PRO A 426 8.89 0.74 -35.78
N ILE A 427 8.13 1.59 -35.08
CA ILE A 427 8.68 2.46 -34.03
C ILE A 427 8.87 1.64 -32.75
N ARG A 428 10.08 1.69 -32.19
CA ARG A 428 10.45 0.94 -30.99
C ARG A 428 10.48 1.85 -29.78
N TYR A 429 9.62 1.59 -28.80
CA TYR A 429 9.57 2.33 -27.55
C TYR A 429 10.26 1.57 -26.42
N LEU A 430 11.14 2.24 -25.68
CA LEU A 430 11.70 1.69 -24.45
C LEU A 430 10.69 1.87 -23.31
N HIS A 431 10.56 0.87 -22.44
CA HIS A 431 9.71 0.96 -21.27
C HIS A 431 10.00 2.23 -20.45
N LEU A 432 8.97 3.00 -20.08
CA LEU A 432 9.09 4.31 -19.41
C LEU A 432 10.01 4.30 -18.18
N GLY A 433 9.86 3.31 -17.30
CA GLY A 433 10.75 3.13 -16.14
C GLY A 433 12.22 2.89 -16.49
N ARG A 434 12.51 2.10 -17.55
CA ARG A 434 13.89 1.86 -18.01
C ARG A 434 14.47 3.12 -18.65
N PHE A 435 13.66 3.85 -19.41
CA PHE A 435 14.05 5.14 -19.99
C PHE A 435 14.44 6.15 -18.92
N MET A 436 13.64 6.25 -17.85
CA MET A 436 13.93 7.09 -16.69
C MET A 436 15.24 6.74 -15.99
N SER A 437 15.54 5.44 -15.83
CA SER A 437 16.79 4.98 -15.21
C SER A 437 18.04 5.34 -16.02
N ARG A 438 17.93 5.39 -17.35
CA ARG A 438 19.05 5.69 -18.26
C ARG A 438 19.26 7.19 -18.49
N HIS A 439 18.19 7.98 -18.38
CA HIS A 439 18.25 9.43 -18.55
C HIS A 439 17.84 10.14 -17.25
N PRO A 440 18.80 10.49 -16.37
CA PRO A 440 18.52 11.11 -15.07
C PRO A 440 17.75 12.44 -15.17
N TRP A 441 17.85 13.15 -16.30
CA TRP A 441 17.04 14.35 -16.56
C TRP A 441 15.55 14.02 -16.68
N PHE A 442 15.20 12.89 -17.29
CA PHE A 442 13.82 12.42 -17.36
C PHE A 442 13.28 12.00 -15.99
N GLY A 443 14.14 11.44 -15.12
CA GLY A 443 13.82 11.20 -13.70
C GLY A 443 13.53 12.49 -12.92
N ARG A 444 14.32 13.56 -13.15
CA ARG A 444 14.02 14.89 -12.57
C ARG A 444 12.69 15.44 -13.06
N LEU A 445 12.37 15.23 -14.34
CA LEU A 445 11.09 15.64 -14.91
C LEU A 445 9.91 14.87 -14.30
N SER A 446 10.06 13.58 -13.96
CA SER A 446 9.01 12.84 -13.25
C SER A 446 8.75 13.37 -11.84
N LEU A 447 9.78 13.86 -11.14
CA LEU A 447 9.59 14.52 -9.83
C LEU A 447 8.81 15.83 -10.00
N LEU A 448 9.11 16.60 -11.06
CA LEU A 448 8.39 17.82 -11.40
C LEU A 448 6.91 17.50 -11.72
N LEU A 449 6.63 16.42 -12.45
CA LEU A 449 5.26 15.94 -12.68
C LEU A 449 4.52 15.69 -11.36
N THR A 450 5.12 14.96 -10.41
CA THR A 450 4.51 14.67 -9.12
C THR A 450 4.25 15.92 -8.28
N VAL A 451 5.20 16.86 -8.23
CA VAL A 451 5.02 18.13 -7.50
C VAL A 451 3.93 18.99 -8.16
N SER A 452 3.85 18.98 -9.49
CA SER A 452 2.89 19.79 -10.23
C SER A 452 1.43 19.37 -10.04
N VAL A 453 1.14 18.20 -9.45
CA VAL A 453 -0.22 17.69 -9.18
C VAL A 453 -1.08 18.70 -8.41
N PHE A 454 -0.47 19.45 -7.49
CA PHE A 454 -1.16 20.45 -6.67
C PHE A 454 -1.22 21.84 -7.33
N SER A 455 -0.70 21.97 -8.56
CA SER A 455 -0.61 23.23 -9.29
C SER A 455 -1.63 23.27 -10.45
N PRO A 456 -2.05 24.48 -10.90
CA PRO A 456 -2.87 24.61 -12.11
C PRO A 456 -2.13 24.14 -13.37
N TYR A 457 -0.79 24.20 -13.38
CA TYR A 457 0.04 23.84 -14.53
C TYR A 457 0.20 22.34 -14.74
N PHE A 458 -0.43 21.48 -13.92
CA PHE A 458 -0.33 20.03 -14.00
C PHE A 458 -0.58 19.50 -15.42
N GLY A 459 -1.63 19.97 -16.11
CA GLY A 459 -1.97 19.53 -17.46
C GLY A 459 -0.86 19.82 -18.48
N HIS A 460 -0.25 21.01 -18.41
CA HIS A 460 0.86 21.38 -19.30
C HIS A 460 2.11 20.54 -19.03
N VAL A 461 2.44 20.32 -17.76
CA VAL A 461 3.58 19.48 -17.37
C VAL A 461 3.36 18.03 -17.81
N ALA A 462 2.17 17.47 -17.59
CA ALA A 462 1.80 16.13 -18.00
C ALA A 462 1.90 15.96 -19.53
N LEU A 463 1.37 16.92 -20.28
CA LEU A 463 1.45 16.91 -21.75
C LEU A 463 2.90 16.99 -22.23
N LEU A 464 3.71 17.90 -21.67
CA LEU A 464 5.13 18.03 -22.02
C LEU A 464 5.90 16.75 -21.70
N TYR A 465 5.67 16.16 -20.53
CA TYR A 465 6.29 14.91 -20.12
C TYR A 465 5.98 13.77 -21.10
N MET A 466 4.71 13.61 -21.47
CA MET A 466 4.29 12.57 -22.40
C MET A 466 4.72 12.85 -23.85
N PHE A 467 4.78 14.11 -24.25
CA PHE A 467 5.30 14.50 -25.55
C PHE A 467 6.80 14.17 -25.69
N LEU A 468 7.59 14.46 -24.65
CA LEU A 468 9.01 14.08 -24.61
C LEU A 468 9.19 12.56 -24.65
N TYR A 469 8.32 11.80 -23.97
CA TYR A 469 8.33 10.34 -24.08
C TYR A 469 7.98 9.85 -25.49
N THR A 470 7.04 10.53 -26.16
CA THR A 470 6.65 10.21 -27.54
C THR A 470 7.82 10.32 -28.52
N LEU A 471 8.72 11.28 -28.29
CA LEU A 471 9.95 11.49 -29.06
C LEU A 471 11.12 10.58 -28.64
N SER A 472 10.98 9.81 -27.56
CA SER A 472 12.05 8.94 -27.05
C SER A 472 12.62 7.93 -28.06
N PRO A 473 11.87 7.39 -29.05
CA PRO A 473 12.43 6.51 -30.06
C PRO A 473 13.52 7.17 -30.91
N LEU A 474 13.46 8.48 -31.15
CA LEU A 474 14.48 9.20 -31.94
C LEU A 474 15.87 9.14 -31.28
N VAL A 475 15.90 9.10 -29.95
CA VAL A 475 17.14 9.03 -29.16
C VAL A 475 17.56 7.57 -28.93
N THR A 476 16.59 6.66 -28.79
CA THR A 476 16.83 5.26 -28.38
C THR A 476 16.96 4.27 -29.53
N TRP A 477 16.69 4.68 -30.78
CA TRP A 477 16.76 3.82 -31.98
C TRP A 477 18.12 3.15 -32.20
N ARG A 478 19.21 3.79 -31.75
CA ARG A 478 20.59 3.30 -31.93
C ARG A 478 21.04 2.28 -30.88
N ILE A 479 20.20 1.96 -29.89
CA ILE A 479 20.56 1.07 -28.78
C ILE A 479 20.31 -0.39 -29.21
N ASP A 480 21.32 -1.25 -29.02
CA ASP A 480 21.20 -2.68 -29.24
C ASP A 480 20.09 -3.28 -28.34
N PRO A 481 19.14 -4.08 -28.88
CA PRO A 481 18.09 -4.75 -28.11
C PRO A 481 18.57 -5.53 -26.88
N GLN A 482 19.74 -6.17 -26.96
CA GLN A 482 20.27 -6.94 -25.83
C GLN A 482 20.75 -6.03 -24.70
N MET A 483 21.33 -4.87 -25.02
CA MET A 483 21.63 -3.83 -24.04
C MET A 483 20.36 -3.17 -23.52
N ALA A 484 19.34 -3.02 -24.37
CA ALA A 484 18.08 -2.42 -23.99
C ALA A 484 17.29 -3.25 -22.97
N ALA A 485 17.41 -4.57 -23.01
CA ALA A 485 16.78 -5.50 -22.07
C ALA A 485 17.38 -5.47 -20.65
N ARG A 486 18.64 -5.06 -20.48
CA ARG A 486 19.30 -5.01 -19.16
C ARG A 486 18.76 -3.88 -18.30
N GLU A 487 18.41 -4.18 -17.05
CA GLU A 487 17.85 -3.22 -16.09
C GLU A 487 18.86 -2.15 -15.63
N THR A 488 20.15 -2.48 -15.62
CA THR A 488 21.23 -1.56 -15.25
C THR A 488 22.12 -1.25 -16.46
N PRO A 489 22.37 0.04 -16.78
CA PRO A 489 23.34 0.40 -17.81
C PRO A 489 24.75 0.03 -17.35
N ILE A 490 25.54 -0.59 -18.23
CA ILE A 490 26.98 -0.75 -18.02
C ILE A 490 27.57 0.67 -18.03
N LYS A 491 28.16 1.12 -16.91
CA LYS A 491 29.06 2.27 -16.96
C LYS A 491 30.17 1.89 -17.95
N PRO A 492 30.43 2.67 -19.01
CA PRO A 492 31.57 2.39 -19.86
C PRO A 492 32.80 2.30 -18.95
N ALA A 493 33.59 1.23 -19.12
CA ALA A 493 34.88 1.13 -18.48
C ALA A 493 35.60 2.44 -18.79
N ARG A 494 35.98 3.19 -17.75
CA ARG A 494 36.84 4.35 -17.92
C ARG A 494 38.08 3.82 -18.61
N ALA A 495 38.26 4.14 -19.88
CA ALA A 495 39.55 4.01 -20.52
C ALA A 495 40.49 4.90 -19.68
N HIS A 496 41.45 4.26 -19.03
CA HIS A 496 42.49 4.92 -18.25
C HIS A 496 43.42 5.71 -19.15
#